data_AF-A0A7J9IEV4-F1
#
_entry.id   AF-A0A7J9IEV4-F1
#
_cell.length_a   1.000
_cell.length_b   1.000
_cell.length_c   1.000
_cell.angle_alpha   90.00
_cell.angle_beta   90.00
_cell.angle_gamma   90.00
#
_symmetry.space_group_name_H-M   'P 1'
#
loop_
_entity.id
_entity.type
_entity.pdbx_description
1 polymer ?
#
loop_
_entity_poly.entity_id
_entity_poly.type
_entity_poly.pdbx_seq_one_letter_code
_entity_poly.pdbx_strand_id
1 'polypeptide(L)'
;MAIVAMIAQHFEATIKNHPNTKLRKIQRRCASEMHVNVTIDCCYRVNKIVKEKMAGNHNEEFGLLWDYTHELTLKMSGRTIRMAFQRVTVDFLPHFKRYYVCFDALKRGWKAGCRQLIGLDSCFLKCPFKNEFLTTVWFLSLLSNDLGLEHEYGYTIISDQQK
;
A
#
# COMPACT_ATOMS: atom_id res chain seq x y z
N MET A 1 -3.40 -30.58 5.04
CA MET A 1 -3.86 -29.19 5.23
C MET A 1 -3.97 -28.81 6.71
N ALA A 2 -4.66 -29.59 7.55
CA ALA A 2 -4.88 -29.27 8.98
C ALA A 2 -3.59 -29.07 9.82
N ILE A 3 -2.58 -29.94 9.69
CA ILE A 3 -1.34 -29.86 10.48
C ILE A 3 -0.56 -28.56 10.21
N VAL A 4 -0.51 -28.11 8.96
CA VAL A 4 0.21 -26.89 8.56
C VAL A 4 -0.44 -25.66 9.17
N ALA A 5 -1.78 -25.56 9.13
CA ALA A 5 -2.52 -24.45 9.70
C ALA A 5 -2.36 -24.38 11.23
N MET A 6 -2.42 -25.52 11.92
CA MET A 6 -2.20 -25.61 13.37
C MET A 6 -0.80 -25.13 13.77
N ILE A 7 0.24 -25.57 13.06
CA ILE A 7 1.63 -25.14 13.32
C ILE A 7 1.80 -23.65 13.02
N ALA A 8 1.18 -23.14 11.95
CA ALA A 8 1.21 -21.71 11.63
C ALA A 8 0.57 -20.85 12.72
N GLN A 9 -0.55 -21.29 13.29
CA GLN A 9 -1.19 -20.60 14.40
C GLN A 9 -0.32 -20.61 15.66
N HIS A 10 0.30 -21.76 15.99
CA HIS A 10 1.17 -21.88 17.17
C HIS A 10 2.41 -20.99 17.08
N PHE A 11 3.07 -20.94 15.92
CA PHE A 11 4.28 -20.14 15.72
C PHE A 11 4.04 -18.72 15.19
N GLU A 12 2.78 -18.27 15.10
CA GLU A 12 2.42 -16.99 14.47
C GLU A 12 3.20 -15.81 15.09
N ALA A 13 3.18 -15.68 16.42
CA ALA A 13 3.87 -14.60 17.13
C ALA A 13 5.40 -14.68 16.98
N THR A 14 5.95 -15.89 16.99
CA THR A 14 7.40 -16.11 16.77
C THR A 14 7.83 -15.61 15.39
N ILE A 15 7.09 -16.01 14.35
CA ILE A 15 7.42 -15.67 12.98
C ILE A 15 7.19 -14.17 12.75
N LYS A 16 6.14 -13.59 13.34
CA LYS A 16 5.87 -12.15 13.33
C LYS A 16 7.01 -11.32 13.92
N ASN A 17 7.49 -11.70 15.10
CA ASN A 17 8.56 -10.96 15.76
C ASN A 17 9.89 -11.12 15.02
N HIS A 18 10.10 -12.24 14.31
CA HIS A 18 11.38 -12.59 13.66
C HIS A 18 11.15 -13.07 12.21
N PRO A 19 10.79 -12.18 11.27
CA PRO A 19 10.31 -12.56 9.93
C PRO A 19 11.36 -13.23 9.02
N ASN A 20 12.65 -13.09 9.37
CA ASN A 20 13.78 -13.72 8.68
C ASN A 20 14.22 -15.04 9.34
N THR A 21 13.36 -15.67 10.14
CA THR A 21 13.65 -16.94 10.79
C THR A 21 13.92 -18.05 9.77
N LYS A 22 15.07 -18.72 9.90
CA LYS A 22 15.47 -19.85 9.06
C LYS A 22 14.48 -21.03 9.21
N LEU A 23 14.11 -21.67 8.10
CA LEU A 23 13.16 -22.81 8.09
C LEU A 23 13.59 -23.96 9.01
N ARG A 24 14.90 -24.27 9.05
CA ARG A 24 15.45 -25.29 9.97
C ARG A 24 15.23 -24.97 11.45
N LYS A 25 15.16 -23.69 11.82
CA LYS A 25 14.85 -23.28 13.20
C LYS A 25 13.40 -23.60 13.54
N ILE A 26 12.47 -23.34 12.61
CA ILE A 26 11.05 -23.69 12.76
C ILE A 26 10.90 -25.21 12.87
N GLN A 27 11.56 -25.97 12.01
CA GLN A 27 11.53 -27.44 12.03
C GLN A 27 11.97 -28.00 13.39
N ARG A 28 13.09 -27.50 13.94
CA ARG A 28 13.59 -27.91 15.26
C ARG A 28 12.60 -27.56 16.37
N ARG A 29 11.98 -26.37 16.30
CA ARG A 29 10.98 -25.94 17.28
C ARG A 29 9.70 -26.78 17.21
N CYS A 30 9.24 -27.19 16.02
CA CYS A 30 8.13 -28.14 15.90
C CYS A 30 8.45 -29.47 16.62
N ALA A 31 9.68 -29.98 16.48
CA ALA A 31 10.10 -31.21 17.13
C ALA A 31 10.24 -31.06 18.66
N SER A 32 10.73 -29.91 19.14
CA SER A 32 10.94 -29.70 20.59
C SER A 32 9.71 -29.22 21.35
N GLU A 33 8.90 -28.33 20.78
CA GLU A 33 7.76 -27.68 21.47
C GLU A 33 6.43 -28.38 21.20
N MET A 34 6.26 -28.96 20.00
CA MET A 34 5.01 -29.65 19.62
C MET A 34 5.18 -31.17 19.54
N HIS A 35 6.39 -31.69 19.67
CA HIS A 35 6.72 -33.12 19.49
C HIS A 35 6.28 -33.68 18.13
N VAL A 36 6.26 -32.84 17.08
CA VAL A 36 5.91 -33.24 15.71
C VAL A 36 7.12 -33.10 14.80
N ASN A 37 7.46 -34.17 14.10
CA ASN A 37 8.50 -34.12 13.06
C ASN A 37 7.87 -33.67 11.73
N VAL A 38 8.41 -32.60 11.14
CA VAL A 38 7.88 -32.01 9.91
C VAL A 38 8.97 -31.83 8.87
N THR A 39 8.59 -31.83 7.60
CA THR A 39 9.53 -31.56 6.50
C THR A 39 9.84 -30.06 6.40
N ILE A 40 10.94 -29.72 5.71
CA ILE A 40 11.27 -28.33 5.39
C ILE A 40 10.16 -27.66 4.56
N ASP A 41 9.54 -28.39 3.63
CA ASP A 41 8.42 -27.88 2.82
C ASP A 41 7.19 -27.52 3.67
N CYS A 42 6.93 -28.29 4.74
CA CYS A 42 5.89 -27.95 5.71
C CYS A 42 6.23 -26.62 6.39
N CYS A 43 7.48 -26.45 6.84
CA CYS A 43 7.95 -25.21 7.45
C CYS A 43 7.88 -24.02 6.49
N TYR A 44 8.16 -24.22 5.21
CA TYR A 44 8.00 -23.20 4.18
C TYR A 44 6.54 -22.76 4.06
N ARG A 45 5.59 -23.71 3.97
CA ARG A 45 4.15 -23.42 3.90
C ARG A 45 3.64 -22.71 5.16
N VAL A 46 4.10 -23.13 6.34
CA VAL A 46 3.83 -22.44 7.62
C VAL A 46 4.27 -20.98 7.57
N ASN A 47 5.52 -20.74 7.17
CA ASN A 47 6.07 -19.39 7.03
C ASN A 47 5.28 -18.56 6.01
N LYS A 48 4.88 -19.17 4.88
CA LYS A 48 4.07 -18.52 3.86
C LYS A 48 2.73 -18.06 4.41
N ILE A 49 1.98 -18.94 5.09
CA ILE A 49 0.67 -18.61 5.71
C ILE A 49 0.81 -17.43 6.69
N VAL A 50 1.80 -17.48 7.59
CA VAL A 50 1.98 -16.40 8.56
C VAL A 50 2.39 -15.09 7.89
N LYS A 51 3.25 -15.14 6.87
CA LYS A 51 3.66 -13.95 6.12
C LYS A 51 2.51 -13.35 5.30
N GLU A 52 1.67 -14.17 4.69
CA GLU A 52 0.46 -13.71 3.99
C GLU A 52 -0.52 -13.06 4.98
N LYS A 53 -0.71 -13.65 6.16
CA LYS A 53 -1.53 -13.05 7.23
C LYS A 53 -0.93 -11.75 7.77
N MET A 54 0.40 -11.62 7.83
CA MET A 54 1.09 -10.39 8.22
C MET A 54 1.03 -9.29 7.18
N ALA A 55 1.08 -9.64 5.89
CA ALA A 55 0.95 -8.69 4.80
C ALA A 55 -0.42 -8.00 4.83
N GLY A 56 -1.40 -8.59 5.53
CA GLY A 56 -2.76 -8.09 5.60
C GLY A 56 -3.54 -8.52 4.36
N ASN A 57 -4.86 -8.29 4.41
CA ASN A 57 -5.69 -8.48 3.23
C ASN A 57 -5.75 -7.16 2.48
N HIS A 58 -4.82 -6.94 1.55
CA HIS A 58 -4.82 -5.73 0.73
C HIS A 58 -6.15 -5.51 0.02
N ASN A 59 -6.90 -6.56 -0.31
CA ASN A 59 -8.23 -6.41 -0.90
C ASN A 59 -9.24 -5.78 0.07
N GLU A 60 -9.17 -6.11 1.36
CA GLU A 60 -9.99 -5.46 2.38
C GLU A 60 -9.55 -4.02 2.59
N GLU A 61 -8.24 -3.77 2.70
CA GLU A 61 -7.69 -2.41 2.87
C GLU A 61 -8.06 -1.49 1.69
N PHE A 62 -7.95 -1.98 0.46
CA PHE A 62 -8.39 -1.24 -0.73
C PHE A 62 -9.93 -1.11 -0.78
N GLY A 63 -10.68 -2.08 -0.25
CA GLY A 63 -12.13 -2.00 -0.09
C GLY A 63 -12.58 -0.83 0.77
N LEU A 64 -11.78 -0.47 1.78
CA LEU A 64 -12.04 0.66 2.69
C LEU A 64 -11.76 2.04 2.08
N LEU A 65 -11.18 2.14 0.87
CA LEU A 65 -10.89 3.43 0.24
C LEU A 65 -12.12 4.33 0.08
N TRP A 66 -13.30 3.74 -0.11
CA TRP A 66 -14.56 4.47 -0.19
C TRP A 66 -14.94 5.07 1.16
N ASP A 67 -14.83 4.29 2.23
CA ASP A 67 -15.13 4.74 3.59
C ASP A 67 -14.17 5.85 4.01
N TYR A 68 -12.87 5.70 3.72
CA TYR A 68 -11.88 6.76 3.95
C TYR A 68 -12.19 8.00 3.13
N THR A 69 -12.59 7.85 1.86
CA THR A 69 -12.94 8.99 1.01
C THR A 69 -14.18 9.71 1.52
N HIS A 70 -15.16 8.97 2.02
CA HIS A 70 -16.36 9.52 2.63
C HIS A 70 -16.02 10.28 3.92
N GLU A 71 -15.28 9.64 4.83
CA GLU A 71 -14.84 10.22 6.11
C GLU A 71 -13.98 11.44 5.93
N LEU A 72 -13.08 11.40 4.94
CA LEU A 72 -12.41 12.60 4.47
C LEU A 72 -13.53 13.55 4.08
N THR A 73 -14.30 13.33 3.00
CA THR A 73 -15.36 14.20 2.43
C THR A 73 -16.30 14.88 3.44
N LEU A 74 -16.51 14.33 4.62
CA LEU A 74 -17.22 14.98 5.73
C LEU A 74 -16.39 16.02 6.52
N LYS A 75 -15.09 15.75 6.79
CA LYS A 75 -14.28 16.48 7.80
C LYS A 75 -13.50 17.73 7.35
N MET A 76 -13.34 17.99 6.05
CA MET A 76 -12.46 19.04 5.51
C MET A 76 -13.04 19.71 4.24
N SER A 77 -13.56 20.93 4.35
CA SER A 77 -13.91 21.69 3.13
C SER A 77 -12.68 21.97 2.25
N GLY A 78 -12.88 22.16 0.94
CA GLY A 78 -11.83 22.59 -0.01
C GLY A 78 -10.82 21.54 -0.50
N ARG A 79 -10.88 20.31 0.01
CA ARG A 79 -10.07 19.19 -0.46
C ARG A 79 -10.36 18.85 -1.93
N THR A 80 -9.44 18.13 -2.57
CA THR A 80 -9.76 17.36 -3.78
C THR A 80 -9.48 15.89 -3.52
N ILE A 81 -10.45 15.02 -3.83
CA ILE A 81 -10.26 13.58 -3.82
C ILE A 81 -10.72 13.03 -5.17
N ARG A 82 -9.88 12.22 -5.82
CA ARG A 82 -10.20 11.55 -7.08
C ARG A 82 -9.82 10.08 -7.01
N MET A 83 -10.74 9.23 -7.43
CA MET A 83 -10.55 7.80 -7.55
C MET A 83 -10.75 7.39 -9.01
N ALA A 84 -9.79 6.64 -9.55
CA ALA A 84 -9.88 6.07 -10.88
C ALA A 84 -10.00 4.55 -10.79
N PHE A 85 -10.95 4.01 -11.54
CA PHE A 85 -11.19 2.58 -11.65
C PHE A 85 -11.11 2.14 -13.11
N GLN A 86 -10.71 0.90 -13.32
CA GLN A 86 -10.66 0.27 -14.62
C GLN A 86 -11.54 -0.98 -14.61
N ARG A 87 -12.54 -1.00 -15.49
CA ARG A 87 -13.32 -2.20 -15.77
C ARG A 87 -12.69 -2.92 -16.96
N VAL A 88 -12.15 -4.11 -16.73
CA VAL A 88 -11.50 -4.92 -17.77
C VAL A 88 -12.55 -5.73 -18.56
N THR A 89 -13.60 -6.16 -17.89
CA THR A 89 -14.71 -6.96 -18.44
C THR A 89 -16.02 -6.54 -17.77
N VAL A 90 -17.14 -6.64 -18.50
CA VAL A 90 -18.46 -6.19 -18.03
C VAL A 90 -18.93 -6.99 -16.81
N ASP A 91 -18.55 -8.26 -16.75
CA ASP A 91 -19.00 -9.22 -15.74
C ASP A 91 -18.28 -9.08 -14.39
N PHE A 92 -17.21 -8.29 -14.33
CA PHE A 92 -16.38 -8.14 -13.14
C PHE A 92 -16.47 -6.74 -12.53
N LEU A 93 -16.26 -6.68 -11.21
CA LEU A 93 -16.17 -5.43 -10.49
C LEU A 93 -15.01 -4.57 -11.04
N PRO A 94 -15.16 -3.23 -11.05
CA PRO A 94 -14.09 -2.34 -11.47
C PRO A 94 -12.87 -2.52 -10.57
N HIS A 95 -11.69 -2.61 -11.16
CA HIS A 95 -10.44 -2.68 -10.43
C HIS A 95 -10.00 -1.27 -10.05
N PHE A 96 -9.57 -1.09 -8.81
CA PHE A 96 -8.95 0.15 -8.39
C PHE A 96 -7.66 0.38 -9.19
N LYS A 97 -7.47 1.61 -9.69
CA LYS A 97 -6.29 1.98 -10.48
C LYS A 97 -5.48 3.07 -9.81
N ARG A 98 -6.12 4.18 -9.43
CA ARG A 98 -5.43 5.36 -8.88
C ARG A 98 -6.26 6.05 -7.83
N TYR A 99 -5.58 6.59 -6.83
CA TYR A 99 -6.14 7.45 -5.80
C TYR A 99 -5.35 8.75 -5.78
N TYR A 100 -6.05 9.88 -5.72
CA TYR A 100 -5.46 11.19 -5.54
C TYR A 100 -6.19 11.91 -4.42
N VAL A 101 -5.42 12.49 -3.51
CA VAL A 101 -5.93 13.36 -2.45
C VAL A 101 -5.03 14.58 -2.35
N CYS A 102 -5.65 15.76 -2.34
CA CYS A 102 -4.96 17.02 -2.08
C CYS A 102 -5.72 17.81 -1.03
N PHE A 103 -5.07 17.99 0.12
CA PHE A 103 -5.65 18.66 1.26
C PHE A 103 -5.66 20.17 1.04
N ASP A 104 -6.78 20.79 1.38
CA ASP A 104 -6.98 22.23 1.26
C ASP A 104 -5.92 23.05 2.02
N ALA A 105 -5.54 22.60 3.22
CA ALA A 105 -4.47 23.21 3.99
C ALA A 105 -3.12 23.20 3.25
N LEU A 106 -2.81 22.12 2.52
CA LEU A 106 -1.59 22.03 1.70
C LEU A 106 -1.67 22.97 0.50
N LYS A 107 -2.82 23.04 -0.19
CA LYS A 107 -3.03 23.99 -1.31
C LYS A 107 -2.79 25.43 -0.85
N ARG A 108 -3.41 25.83 0.26
CA ARG A 108 -3.24 27.18 0.83
C ARG A 108 -1.81 27.45 1.29
N GLY A 109 -1.23 26.51 2.03
CA GLY A 109 0.14 26.65 2.54
C GLY A 109 1.15 26.78 1.40
N TRP A 110 0.98 26.01 0.33
CA TRP A 110 1.82 26.12 -0.87
C TRP A 110 1.63 27.47 -1.58
N LYS A 111 0.38 27.90 -1.82
CA LYS A 111 0.09 29.19 -2.49
C LYS A 111 0.58 30.40 -1.70
N ALA A 112 0.58 30.32 -0.36
CA ALA A 112 1.06 31.38 0.52
C ALA A 112 2.61 31.39 0.66
N GLY A 113 3.29 30.31 0.28
CA GLY A 113 4.74 30.19 0.42
C GLY A 113 5.53 31.03 -0.59
N CYS A 114 6.74 31.42 -0.23
CA CYS A 114 7.59 32.28 -1.06
C CYS A 114 8.33 31.55 -2.20
N ARG A 115 8.33 30.20 -2.23
CA ARG A 115 9.04 29.40 -3.24
C ARG A 115 8.10 28.42 -3.92
N GLN A 116 7.86 28.61 -5.22
CA GLN A 116 7.03 27.76 -6.06
C GLN A 116 7.80 26.49 -6.50
N LEU A 117 8.30 25.73 -5.53
CA LEU A 117 9.04 24.50 -5.75
C LEU A 117 8.23 23.31 -5.22
N ILE A 118 8.08 22.29 -6.05
CA ILE A 118 7.37 21.06 -5.69
C ILE A 118 8.37 19.91 -5.78
N GLY A 119 8.65 19.30 -4.63
CA GLY A 119 9.35 18.02 -4.56
C GLY A 119 8.35 16.88 -4.77
N LEU A 120 8.58 16.03 -5.77
CA LEU A 120 7.85 14.79 -5.95
C LEU A 120 8.69 13.65 -5.40
N ASP A 121 8.16 13.03 -4.35
CA ASP A 121 8.72 11.82 -3.77
C ASP A 121 7.91 10.61 -4.23
N SER A 122 8.58 9.65 -4.84
CA SER A 122 7.96 8.40 -5.29
C SER A 122 8.18 7.33 -4.24
N CYS A 123 7.12 6.93 -3.55
CA CYS A 123 7.19 5.83 -2.59
C CYS A 123 6.61 4.55 -3.21
N PHE A 124 7.37 3.45 -3.14
CA PHE A 124 6.86 2.14 -3.51
C PHE A 124 5.90 1.63 -2.44
N LEU A 125 4.65 1.36 -2.83
CA LEU A 125 3.72 0.63 -1.98
C LEU A 125 4.30 -0.78 -1.75
N LYS A 126 4.52 -1.14 -0.49
CA LYS A 126 4.89 -2.51 -0.09
C LYS A 126 3.66 -3.42 -0.18
N CYS A 127 3.20 -3.67 -1.40
CA CYS A 127 2.07 -4.52 -1.71
C CYS A 127 2.54 -5.63 -2.65
N PRO A 128 1.98 -6.86 -2.59
CA PRO A 128 2.24 -7.94 -3.54
C PRO A 128 1.94 -7.54 -4.99
N PHE A 129 1.13 -6.49 -5.21
CA PHE A 129 0.96 -5.87 -6.52
C PHE A 129 2.20 -5.04 -6.86
N LYS A 130 3.25 -5.70 -7.34
CA LYS A 130 4.48 -5.04 -7.79
C LYS A 130 4.24 -4.28 -9.10
N ASN A 131 4.55 -2.99 -9.05
CA ASN A 131 4.82 -2.08 -10.17
C ASN A 131 3.66 -1.83 -11.15
N GLU A 132 2.89 -0.78 -10.89
CA GLU A 132 2.50 0.12 -11.97
C GLU A 132 3.20 1.46 -11.74
N PHE A 133 4.05 1.84 -12.70
CA PHE A 133 4.65 3.17 -12.77
C PHE A 133 3.54 4.22 -12.56
N LEU A 134 3.77 5.17 -11.65
CA LEU A 134 3.03 6.42 -11.59
C LEU A 134 2.98 6.99 -13.01
N THR A 135 1.85 6.89 -13.70
CA THR A 135 1.64 7.66 -14.91
C THR A 135 1.53 9.12 -14.48
N THR A 136 2.67 9.80 -14.46
CA THR A 136 2.88 11.14 -13.89
C THR A 136 1.86 12.15 -14.44
N VAL A 137 1.39 11.97 -15.67
CA VAL A 137 0.43 12.86 -16.35
C VAL A 137 -0.89 13.02 -15.59
N TRP A 138 -1.51 11.94 -15.12
CA TRP A 138 -2.82 12.03 -14.43
C TRP A 138 -2.68 12.76 -13.09
N PHE A 139 -1.64 12.44 -12.35
CA PHE A 139 -1.34 13.08 -11.07
C PHE A 139 -1.00 14.57 -11.27
N LEU A 140 -0.11 14.89 -12.21
CA LEU A 140 0.31 16.26 -12.48
C LEU A 140 -0.83 17.14 -12.99
N SER A 141 -1.74 16.61 -13.80
CA SER A 141 -2.92 17.34 -14.25
C SER A 141 -3.81 17.74 -13.06
N LEU A 142 -4.09 16.82 -12.14
CA LEU A 142 -4.89 17.11 -10.95
C LEU A 142 -4.17 18.08 -10.01
N LEU A 143 -2.87 17.88 -9.79
CA LEU A 143 -2.07 18.77 -8.95
C LEU A 143 -2.01 20.19 -9.53
N SER A 144 -1.81 20.30 -10.85
CA SER A 144 -1.81 21.57 -11.58
C SER A 144 -3.11 22.34 -11.38
N ASN A 145 -4.24 21.64 -11.53
CA ASN A 145 -5.57 22.22 -11.29
C ASN A 145 -5.75 22.70 -9.84
N ASP A 146 -5.37 21.88 -8.86
CA ASP A 146 -5.53 22.24 -7.44
C ASP A 146 -4.66 23.43 -7.01
N LEU A 147 -3.45 23.51 -7.58
CA LEU A 147 -2.51 24.59 -7.30
C LEU A 147 -2.74 25.82 -8.20
N GLY A 148 -3.62 25.73 -9.21
CA GLY A 148 -3.94 26.83 -10.12
C GLY A 148 -2.78 27.19 -11.05
N LEU A 149 -1.99 26.20 -11.45
CA LEU A 149 -0.75 26.41 -12.22
C LEU A 149 -0.98 26.76 -13.69
N GLU A 150 -2.22 26.70 -14.16
CA GLU A 150 -2.54 26.77 -15.59
C GLU A 150 -2.34 28.16 -16.19
N HIS A 151 -2.31 29.23 -15.39
CA HIS A 151 -2.42 30.60 -15.91
C HIS A 151 -1.32 31.58 -15.49
N GLU A 152 -0.48 31.32 -14.51
CA GLU A 152 0.51 32.31 -14.05
C GLU A 152 1.66 31.63 -13.29
N TYR A 153 2.90 32.01 -13.66
CA TYR A 153 4.20 31.64 -13.07
C TYR A 153 4.87 30.32 -13.50
N GLY A 154 6.19 30.40 -13.73
CA GLY A 154 7.07 29.26 -13.94
C GLY A 154 7.41 28.59 -12.62
N TYR A 155 6.88 27.41 -12.38
CA TYR A 155 7.17 26.56 -11.22
C TYR A 155 8.22 25.52 -11.56
N THR A 156 8.99 25.10 -10.55
CA THR A 156 9.99 24.04 -10.70
C THR A 156 9.51 22.78 -10.00
N ILE A 157 9.36 21.71 -10.78
CA ILE A 157 9.10 20.36 -10.26
C ILE A 157 10.45 19.65 -10.16
N ILE A 158 10.77 19.15 -8.99
CA ILE A 158 11.94 18.31 -8.76
C ILE A 158 11.43 16.92 -8.38
N SER A 159 11.69 15.93 -9.23
CA SER A 159 11.47 14.54 -8.87
C SER A 159 12.76 13.96 -8.31
N ASP A 160 12.68 13.30 -7.17
CA ASP A 160 13.77 12.43 -6.74
C ASP A 160 13.77 11.19 -7.65
N GLN A 161 14.83 11.00 -8.43
CA GLN A 161 15.06 9.77 -9.18
C GLN A 161 15.95 8.88 -8.33
N GLN A 162 15.35 8.06 -7.47
CA GLN A 162 16.07 6.97 -6.84
C GLN A 162 16.38 5.92 -7.90
N LYS A 163 17.68 5.70 -8.12
CA LYS A 163 18.23 4.63 -8.98
C LYS A 163 17.92 3.25 -8.42
#